data_AF-A0AAD4EWR0-F1
#
_entry.id   AF-A0AAD4EWR0-F1
#
_cell.length_a   1.000
_cell.length_b   1.000
_cell.length_c   1.000
_cell.angle_alpha   90.00
_cell.angle_beta   90.00
_cell.angle_gamma   90.00
#
_symmetry.space_group_name_H-M   'P 1'
#
loop_
_entity.id
_entity.type
_entity.pdbx_description
1 polymer ?
#
loop_
_entity_poly.entity_id
_entity_poly.type
_entity_poly.pdbx_seq_one_letter_code
_entity_poly.pdbx_strand_id
1 'polypeptide(L)'
;MALCDISAWAARTDFSKLCRLTLPCYTASTDTLADIAARGDLTSLNALCMLDIDAEGARAVRRLLASLNPHSLQSLRLDGHVDDALFDTILDRHGESVQHLSLRPYPDYFSFEDENNPPPPPPIVLTPDLCAQLREKCPNLEDVQLPVDRTLGDARECAVYRELGRLSRLRRLSLRLRYSVLPNEDTLDGSGEFSNTPEEIPRAYLSQAFANAAVDAGLARAIFDLISSTRGGGLQHLQLLPERKAGRYAPGVYDRLFQDLLRWFARSWSCERRSSGPDVVEIRELHSHGTVEAGTQWQYLAGKSRHYDGEEIYGEAFGDVWPQTTPRWWEDWKSIPLSQDDSRAVPPS
;
A
#
# COMPACT_ATOMS: atom_id res chain seq x y z
N MET A 1 -26.66 9.18 8.89
CA MET A 1 -25.64 8.46 9.71
C MET A 1 -25.56 9.16 11.04
N ALA A 2 -25.73 8.45 12.15
CA ALA A 2 -25.50 9.05 13.46
C ALA A 2 -24.00 9.31 13.58
N LEU A 3 -23.62 10.60 13.64
CA LEU A 3 -22.28 11.01 14.03
C LEU A 3 -21.93 10.28 15.33
N CYS A 4 -20.74 9.68 15.42
CA CYS A 4 -20.23 9.21 16.70
C CYS A 4 -20.05 10.44 17.60
N ASP A 5 -21.07 10.72 18.42
CA ASP A 5 -21.00 11.78 19.42
C ASP A 5 -20.16 11.30 20.60
N ILE A 6 -18.85 11.48 20.46
CA ILE A 6 -17.84 11.11 21.45
C ILE A 6 -18.06 11.89 22.75
N SER A 7 -18.65 13.08 22.69
CA SER A 7 -19.03 13.85 23.88
C SER A 7 -20.13 13.15 24.68
N ALA A 8 -21.14 12.61 23.99
CA ALA A 8 -22.18 11.81 24.65
C ALA A 8 -21.62 10.53 25.29
N TRP A 9 -20.58 9.93 24.69
CA TRP A 9 -19.89 8.77 25.27
C TRP A 9 -19.05 9.16 26.48
N ALA A 10 -18.36 10.31 26.45
CA ALA A 10 -17.56 10.82 27.56
C ALA A 10 -18.39 11.06 28.83
N ALA A 11 -19.64 11.49 28.67
CA ALA A 11 -20.55 11.66 29.80
C ALA A 11 -20.98 10.33 30.46
N ARG A 12 -20.80 9.19 29.79
CA ARG A 12 -21.36 7.89 30.20
C ARG A 12 -20.32 6.78 30.33
N THR A 13 -19.07 7.06 29.97
CA THR A 13 -18.01 6.05 29.84
C THR A 13 -16.75 6.56 30.52
N ASP A 14 -16.13 5.69 31.31
CA ASP A 14 -14.81 5.91 31.89
C ASP A 14 -13.74 5.61 30.84
N PHE A 15 -13.30 6.64 30.12
CA PHE A 15 -12.29 6.53 29.06
C PHE A 15 -10.92 6.08 29.56
N SER A 16 -10.64 6.20 30.86
CA SER A 16 -9.33 5.83 31.43
C SER A 16 -9.04 4.33 31.28
N LYS A 17 -10.08 3.51 31.10
CA LYS A 17 -10.02 2.05 30.90
C LYS A 17 -10.07 1.63 29.43
N LEU A 18 -10.24 2.59 28.50
CA LEU A 18 -10.33 2.28 27.08
C LEU A 18 -8.95 1.87 26.55
N CYS A 19 -8.80 0.59 26.21
CA CYS A 19 -7.55 0.05 25.69
C CYS A 19 -7.42 0.12 24.17
N ARG A 20 -8.55 0.04 23.45
CA ARG A 20 -8.58 -0.05 21.99
C ARG A 20 -9.69 0.81 21.43
N LEU A 21 -9.38 1.59 20.40
CA LEU A 21 -10.34 2.45 19.73
C LEU A 21 -10.22 2.32 18.22
N THR A 22 -11.34 2.07 17.56
CA THR A 22 -11.46 2.07 16.09
C THR A 22 -12.59 2.98 15.69
N LEU A 23 -12.29 4.01 14.89
CA LEU A 23 -13.28 4.98 14.44
C LEU A 23 -12.97 5.46 13.02
N PRO A 24 -14.00 5.76 12.20
CA PRO A 24 -13.82 6.65 11.07
C PRO A 24 -13.40 8.04 11.55
N CYS A 25 -12.59 8.72 10.75
CA CYS A 25 -12.09 10.04 11.04
C CYS A 25 -13.15 11.08 10.67
N TYR A 26 -13.78 11.64 11.69
CA TYR A 26 -14.59 12.84 11.56
C TYR A 26 -13.92 13.94 12.36
N THR A 27 -13.53 15.05 11.73
CA THR A 27 -12.71 16.12 12.33
C THR A 27 -13.21 16.52 13.72
N ALA A 28 -14.51 16.84 13.86
CA ALA A 28 -15.10 17.25 15.14
C ALA A 28 -15.00 16.16 16.23
N SER A 29 -15.24 14.90 15.89
CA SER A 29 -15.13 13.77 16.82
C SER A 29 -13.66 13.52 17.20
N THR A 30 -12.74 13.58 16.24
CA THR A 30 -11.30 13.39 16.46
C THR A 30 -10.71 14.52 17.32
N ASP A 31 -11.12 15.77 17.12
CA ASP A 31 -10.73 16.90 17.98
C ASP A 31 -11.25 16.73 19.41
N THR A 32 -12.51 16.28 19.55
CA THR A 32 -13.07 15.96 20.88
C THR A 32 -12.25 14.87 21.57
N LEU A 33 -11.82 13.83 20.84
CA LEU A 33 -10.90 12.81 21.38
C LEU A 33 -9.55 13.40 21.76
N ALA A 34 -9.02 14.33 20.97
CA ALA A 34 -7.76 14.99 21.28
C ALA A 34 -7.86 15.81 22.58
N ASP A 35 -9.01 16.44 22.82
CA ASP A 35 -9.31 17.14 24.09
C ASP A 35 -9.42 16.16 25.27
N ILE A 36 -10.09 15.02 25.07
CA ILE A 36 -10.17 13.94 26.07
C ILE A 36 -8.77 13.39 26.39
N ALA A 37 -7.96 13.14 25.37
CA ALA A 37 -6.56 12.70 25.52
C ALA A 37 -5.74 13.74 26.30
N ALA A 38 -5.87 15.02 25.97
CA ALA A 38 -5.12 16.11 26.59
C ALA A 38 -5.43 16.28 28.09
N ARG A 39 -6.63 15.90 28.54
CA ARG A 39 -6.98 15.84 29.97
C ARG A 39 -6.41 14.62 30.69
N GLY A 40 -5.80 13.69 29.98
CA GLY A 40 -5.29 12.43 30.51
C GLY A 40 -6.36 11.34 30.64
N ASP A 41 -7.53 11.50 30.02
CA ASP A 41 -8.63 10.55 30.18
C ASP A 41 -8.42 9.26 29.35
N LEU A 42 -7.39 9.17 28.50
CA LEU A 42 -7.09 8.00 27.64
C LEU A 42 -5.81 7.26 28.06
N THR A 43 -5.56 7.14 29.37
CA THR A 43 -4.30 6.56 29.91
C THR A 43 -4.03 5.11 29.53
N SER A 44 -5.08 4.29 29.32
CA SER A 44 -4.92 2.87 29.00
C SER A 44 -4.89 2.57 27.49
N LEU A 45 -5.06 3.60 26.64
CA LEU A 45 -5.18 3.39 25.20
C LEU A 45 -3.86 2.90 24.62
N ASN A 46 -3.88 1.66 24.13
CA ASN A 46 -2.73 0.98 23.53
C ASN A 46 -2.92 0.59 22.07
N ALA A 47 -4.15 0.62 21.56
CA ALA A 47 -4.42 0.44 20.14
C ALA A 47 -5.35 1.53 19.60
N LEU A 48 -4.90 2.23 18.55
CA LEU A 48 -5.69 3.23 17.84
C LEU A 48 -5.79 2.85 16.36
N CYS A 49 -7.01 2.84 15.84
CA CYS A 49 -7.30 2.68 14.42
C CYS A 49 -8.18 3.83 13.94
N MET A 50 -7.64 4.66 13.05
CA MET A 50 -8.38 5.73 12.39
C MET A 50 -8.57 5.36 10.92
N LEU A 51 -9.81 5.44 10.44
CA LEU A 51 -10.21 5.13 9.07
C LEU A 51 -10.65 6.40 8.35
N ASP A 52 -10.65 6.39 7.02
CA ASP A 52 -11.21 7.47 6.20
C ASP A 52 -10.66 8.87 6.56
N ILE A 53 -9.36 8.95 6.82
CA ILE A 53 -8.68 10.21 7.12
C ILE A 53 -8.64 11.05 5.83
N ASP A 54 -9.20 12.25 5.86
CA ASP A 54 -9.06 13.26 4.80
C ASP A 54 -7.96 14.27 5.18
N ALA A 55 -7.69 15.25 4.32
CA ALA A 55 -6.63 16.24 4.56
C ALA A 55 -6.86 17.08 5.84
N GLU A 56 -8.12 17.39 6.17
CA GLU A 56 -8.47 18.11 7.39
C GLU A 56 -8.35 17.21 8.63
N GLY A 57 -8.88 15.99 8.54
CA GLY A 57 -8.83 14.96 9.56
C GLY A 57 -7.41 14.57 9.94
N ALA A 58 -6.46 14.60 9.01
CA ALA A 58 -5.04 14.37 9.31
C ALA A 58 -4.51 15.34 10.37
N ARG A 59 -4.96 16.60 10.37
CA ARG A 59 -4.60 17.59 11.39
C ARG A 59 -5.19 17.23 12.76
N ALA A 60 -6.45 16.79 12.79
CA ALA A 60 -7.11 16.37 14.02
C ALA A 60 -6.47 15.08 14.59
N VAL A 61 -6.13 14.12 13.73
CA VAL A 61 -5.42 12.89 14.12
C VAL A 61 -4.03 13.23 14.66
N ARG A 62 -3.30 14.15 14.02
CA ARG A 62 -2.00 14.61 14.52
C ARG A 62 -2.11 15.22 15.92
N ARG A 63 -3.13 16.06 16.14
CA ARG A 63 -3.43 16.64 17.46
C ARG A 63 -3.76 15.56 18.49
N LEU A 64 -4.57 14.57 18.14
CA LEU A 64 -4.88 13.43 18.99
C LEU A 64 -3.61 12.67 19.38
N LEU A 65 -2.79 12.27 18.41
CA LEU A 65 -1.51 11.59 18.68
C LEU A 65 -0.59 12.44 19.57
N ALA A 66 -0.53 13.75 19.33
CA ALA A 66 0.22 14.70 20.16
C ALA A 66 -0.37 14.92 21.56
N SER A 67 -1.59 14.48 21.84
CA SER A 67 -2.21 14.53 23.16
C SER A 67 -2.12 13.19 23.90
N LEU A 68 -1.94 12.07 23.18
CA LEU A 68 -1.81 10.75 23.79
C LEU A 68 -0.49 10.59 24.56
N ASN A 69 -0.52 9.67 25.53
CA ASN A 69 0.66 9.26 26.27
C ASN A 69 1.66 8.59 25.31
N PRO A 70 2.91 9.07 25.22
CA PRO A 70 3.90 8.57 24.28
C PRO A 70 4.29 7.10 24.48
N HIS A 71 4.01 6.52 25.66
CA HIS A 71 4.43 5.17 26.00
C HIS A 71 3.31 4.14 26.04
N SER A 72 2.03 4.55 25.92
CA SER A 72 0.91 3.61 26.00
C SER A 72 0.60 2.96 24.66
N LEU A 73 0.86 3.65 23.55
CA LEU A 73 0.41 3.24 22.22
C LEU A 73 1.33 2.17 21.62
N GLN A 74 0.83 0.94 21.54
CA GLN A 74 1.55 -0.22 20.98
C GLN A 74 1.12 -0.54 19.55
N SER A 75 -0.13 -0.22 19.19
CA SER A 75 -0.69 -0.50 17.88
C SER A 75 -1.32 0.74 17.28
N LEU A 76 -0.88 1.09 16.07
CA LEU A 76 -1.40 2.22 15.32
C LEU A 76 -1.74 1.78 13.89
N ARG A 77 -2.99 2.03 13.50
CA ARG A 77 -3.47 1.87 12.13
C ARG A 77 -4.08 3.17 11.63
N LEU A 78 -3.59 3.66 10.50
CA LEU A 78 -4.10 4.84 9.82
C LEU A 78 -4.44 4.48 8.36
N ASP A 79 -5.66 4.79 7.95
CA ASP A 79 -6.17 4.59 6.60
C ASP A 79 -6.73 5.91 6.08
N GLY A 80 -6.29 6.34 4.89
CA GLY A 80 -6.60 7.66 4.32
C GLY A 80 -5.38 8.56 4.17
N HIS A 81 -5.55 9.87 4.26
CA HIS A 81 -4.50 10.86 4.07
C HIS A 81 -3.46 10.81 5.22
N VAL A 82 -2.24 10.43 4.88
CA VAL A 82 -1.09 10.44 5.80
C VAL A 82 0.03 11.24 5.15
N ASP A 83 0.24 12.46 5.64
CA ASP A 83 1.31 13.37 5.23
C ASP A 83 2.59 13.15 6.07
N ASP A 84 3.69 13.77 5.63
CA ASP A 84 4.98 13.69 6.32
C ASP A 84 4.88 14.18 7.77
N ALA A 85 4.09 15.23 8.03
CA ALA A 85 3.96 15.81 9.36
C ALA A 85 3.24 14.88 10.35
N LEU A 86 2.21 14.15 9.89
CA LEU A 86 1.55 13.11 10.66
C LEU A 86 2.49 11.93 10.90
N PHE A 87 3.24 11.52 9.88
CA PHE A 87 4.23 10.44 10.01
C PHE A 87 5.34 10.78 11.02
N ASP A 88 5.93 11.98 10.93
CA ASP A 88 6.95 12.47 11.87
C ASP A 88 6.42 12.50 13.30
N THR A 89 5.16 12.91 13.49
CA THR A 89 4.52 12.91 14.82
C THR A 89 4.42 11.51 15.41
N ILE A 90 4.17 10.48 14.58
CA ILE A 90 4.16 9.08 15.02
C ILE A 90 5.56 8.67 15.46
N LEU A 91 6.56 8.92 14.62
CA LEU A 91 7.94 8.50 14.91
C LEU A 91 8.50 9.18 16.15
N ASP A 92 8.34 10.49 16.27
CA ASP A 92 8.95 11.29 17.33
C ASP A 92 8.32 11.05 18.69
N ARG A 93 7.01 10.75 18.72
CA ARG A 93 6.26 10.66 19.97
C ARG A 93 5.98 9.24 20.41
N HIS A 94 5.70 8.34 19.48
CA HIS A 94 5.22 6.99 19.77
C HIS A 94 6.16 5.91 19.24
N GLY A 95 7.24 6.27 18.55
CA GLY A 95 8.14 5.30 17.92
C GLY A 95 8.69 4.26 18.89
N GLU A 96 9.07 4.67 20.10
CA GLU A 96 9.61 3.75 21.11
C GLU A 96 8.58 2.72 21.60
N SER A 97 7.28 3.04 21.63
CA SER A 97 6.25 2.13 22.17
C SER A 97 5.55 1.31 21.10
N VAL A 98 5.51 1.79 19.86
CA VAL A 98 4.77 1.14 18.77
C VAL A 98 5.46 -0.16 18.36
N GLN A 99 4.67 -1.24 18.40
CA GLN A 99 5.04 -2.59 17.97
C GLN A 99 4.33 -2.98 16.68
N HIS A 100 3.16 -2.39 16.43
CA HIS A 100 2.33 -2.66 15.26
C HIS A 100 2.00 -1.36 14.54
N LEU A 101 2.53 -1.17 13.33
CA LEU A 101 2.28 0.01 12.51
C LEU A 101 1.65 -0.39 11.18
N SER A 102 0.48 0.14 10.88
CA SER A 102 -0.24 -0.11 9.63
C SER A 102 -0.63 1.21 9.00
N LEU A 103 0.03 1.58 7.89
CA LEU A 103 -0.30 2.76 7.11
C LEU A 103 -0.86 2.32 5.76
N ARG A 104 -2.06 2.81 5.44
CA ARG A 104 -2.70 2.59 4.14
C ARG A 104 -3.07 3.95 3.55
N PRO A 105 -2.08 4.66 3.02
CA PRO A 105 -2.33 6.00 2.56
C PRO A 105 -2.92 5.99 1.15
N TYR A 106 -3.99 6.75 0.96
CA TYR A 106 -4.63 6.95 -0.34
C TYR A 106 -4.97 8.43 -0.55
N PRO A 107 -5.03 8.91 -1.81
CA PRO A 107 -5.38 10.30 -2.12
C PRO A 107 -6.75 10.68 -1.56
N ASP A 108 -6.86 11.91 -1.05
CA ASP A 108 -8.14 12.46 -0.61
C ASP A 108 -9.00 12.86 -1.82
N TYR A 109 -9.80 11.91 -2.30
CA TYR A 109 -10.63 12.09 -3.49
C TYR A 109 -11.77 13.11 -3.33
N PHE A 110 -12.08 13.56 -2.12
CA PHE A 110 -13.17 14.50 -1.86
C PHE A 110 -12.70 15.96 -1.83
N SER A 111 -11.40 16.19 -1.67
CA SER A 111 -10.81 17.53 -1.65
C SER A 111 -10.67 18.21 -3.02
N PHE A 112 -10.84 17.46 -4.13
CA PHE A 112 -10.69 17.95 -5.50
C PHE A 112 -11.93 18.70 -6.05
N GLU A 113 -13.00 18.85 -5.27
CA GLU A 113 -14.23 19.52 -5.75
C GLU A 113 -14.14 21.07 -5.76
N ASP A 114 -13.07 21.67 -5.22
CA ASP A 114 -12.83 23.12 -5.26
C ASP A 114 -11.63 23.46 -6.14
N GLU A 115 -11.89 23.98 -7.35
CA GLU A 115 -10.88 24.42 -8.33
C GLU A 115 -9.90 25.48 -7.77
N ASN A 116 -10.23 26.14 -6.65
CA ASN A 116 -9.37 27.15 -6.03
C ASN A 116 -8.40 26.56 -4.99
N ASN A 117 -8.55 25.28 -4.63
CA ASN A 117 -7.70 24.65 -3.64
C ASN A 117 -6.58 23.89 -4.34
N PRO A 118 -5.30 24.09 -3.96
CA PRO A 118 -4.23 23.25 -4.50
C PRO A 118 -4.52 21.78 -4.18
N PRO A 119 -4.13 20.85 -5.07
CA PRO A 119 -4.31 19.43 -4.81
C PRO A 119 -3.61 19.06 -3.49
N PRO A 120 -4.19 18.14 -2.70
CA PRO A 120 -3.57 17.70 -1.46
C PRO A 120 -2.18 17.12 -1.75
N PRO A 121 -1.23 17.25 -0.81
CA PRO A 121 0.08 16.64 -0.97
C PRO A 121 -0.06 15.13 -1.20
N PRO A 122 0.85 14.51 -1.97
CA PRO A 122 0.77 13.09 -2.24
C PRO A 122 0.88 12.28 -0.94
N PRO A 123 0.18 11.14 -0.85
CA PRO A 123 0.30 10.25 0.30
C PRO A 123 1.75 9.79 0.50
N ILE A 124 2.15 9.58 1.77
CA ILE A 124 3.48 9.10 2.09
C ILE A 124 3.81 7.79 1.36
N VAL A 125 5.03 7.73 0.81
CA VAL A 125 5.56 6.56 0.09
C VAL A 125 6.84 6.13 0.78
N LEU A 126 7.00 4.84 1.06
CA LEU A 126 8.19 4.37 1.74
C LEU A 126 9.43 4.56 0.85
N THR A 127 10.41 5.29 1.37
CA THR A 127 11.75 5.46 0.78
C THR A 127 12.81 4.83 1.68
N PRO A 128 14.04 4.61 1.18
CA PRO A 128 15.13 4.14 2.04
C PRO A 128 15.37 5.05 3.25
N ASP A 129 15.26 6.37 3.08
CA ASP A 129 15.44 7.35 4.16
C ASP A 129 14.35 7.21 5.23
N LEU A 130 13.07 7.05 4.83
CA LEU A 130 11.99 6.82 5.77
C LEU A 130 12.13 5.48 6.50
N CYS A 131 12.63 4.43 5.83
CA CYS A 131 12.97 3.17 6.48
C CYS A 131 14.08 3.34 7.52
N ALA A 132 15.10 4.14 7.21
CA ALA A 132 16.18 4.45 8.13
C ALA A 132 15.65 5.19 9.37
N GLN A 133 14.72 6.13 9.19
CA GLN A 133 14.05 6.81 10.30
C GLN A 133 13.21 5.85 11.15
N LEU A 134 12.45 4.94 10.53
CA LEU A 134 11.72 3.89 11.25
C LEU A 134 12.65 3.02 12.10
N ARG A 135 13.82 2.67 11.56
CA ARG A 135 14.82 1.90 12.30
C ARG A 135 15.38 2.65 13.50
N GLU A 136 15.61 3.96 13.36
CA GLU A 136 16.17 4.78 14.43
C GLU A 136 15.13 5.07 15.53
N LYS A 137 13.92 5.47 15.14
CA LYS A 137 12.90 5.97 16.06
C LYS A 137 11.94 4.89 16.55
N CYS A 138 11.81 3.77 15.84
CA CYS A 138 10.87 2.70 16.17
C CYS A 138 11.55 1.34 16.42
N PRO A 139 12.38 1.22 17.46
CA PRO A 139 13.20 0.02 17.71
C PRO A 139 12.40 -1.25 18.05
N ASN A 140 11.12 -1.09 18.40
CA ASN A 140 10.25 -2.17 18.87
C ASN A 140 9.25 -2.69 17.83
N LEU A 141 9.32 -2.24 16.57
CA LEU A 141 8.41 -2.69 15.51
C LEU A 141 8.53 -4.20 15.24
N GLU A 142 7.42 -4.92 15.43
CA GLU A 142 7.29 -6.35 15.17
C GLU A 142 6.39 -6.67 13.98
N ASP A 143 5.36 -5.85 13.75
CA ASP A 143 4.35 -6.04 12.72
C ASP A 143 4.14 -4.75 11.94
N VAL A 144 4.42 -4.78 10.65
CA VAL A 144 4.45 -3.58 9.81
C VAL A 144 3.64 -3.81 8.55
N GLN A 145 2.74 -2.89 8.24
CA GLN A 145 2.07 -2.82 6.96
C GLN A 145 2.28 -1.43 6.34
N LEU A 146 2.98 -1.39 5.21
CA LEU A 146 3.40 -0.13 4.57
C LEU A 146 3.27 -0.22 3.05
N PRO A 147 3.00 0.90 2.36
CA PRO A 147 3.06 0.98 0.90
C PRO A 147 4.50 1.08 0.42
N VAL A 148 4.84 0.36 -0.65
CA VAL A 148 6.10 0.48 -1.38
C VAL A 148 5.78 0.58 -2.86
N ASP A 149 6.34 1.57 -3.54
CA ASP A 149 6.17 1.67 -4.99
C ASP A 149 7.00 0.61 -5.71
N ARG A 150 6.37 -0.10 -6.65
CA ARG A 150 7.04 -1.01 -7.57
C ARG A 150 7.68 -0.20 -8.68
N THR A 151 8.98 -0.38 -8.85
CA THR A 151 9.78 0.26 -9.90
C THR A 151 10.59 -0.80 -10.64
N LEU A 152 9.92 -1.91 -10.98
CA LEU A 152 10.49 -3.07 -11.68
C LEU A 152 11.72 -3.68 -11.00
N GLY A 153 11.80 -3.60 -9.67
CA GLY A 153 12.91 -4.17 -8.91
C GLY A 153 14.22 -3.38 -9.05
N ASP A 154 14.17 -2.08 -9.33
CA ASP A 154 15.37 -1.25 -9.42
C ASP A 154 16.16 -1.16 -8.08
N ALA A 155 17.29 -0.46 -8.12
CA ALA A 155 18.15 -0.28 -6.94
C ALA A 155 17.46 0.47 -5.79
N ARG A 156 16.54 1.41 -6.08
CA ARG A 156 15.83 2.18 -5.06
C ARG A 156 14.80 1.32 -4.34
N GLU A 157 14.03 0.53 -5.07
CA GLU A 157 13.09 -0.45 -4.51
C GLU A 157 13.84 -1.50 -3.68
N CYS A 158 14.94 -2.04 -4.21
CA CYS A 158 15.77 -2.99 -3.48
C CYS A 158 16.36 -2.40 -2.20
N ALA A 159 16.75 -1.12 -2.20
CA ALA A 159 17.24 -0.42 -1.02
C ALA A 159 16.16 -0.34 0.08
N VAL A 160 14.90 -0.08 -0.28
CA VAL A 160 13.77 -0.12 0.68
C VAL A 160 13.68 -1.48 1.36
N TYR A 161 13.70 -2.58 0.59
CA TYR A 161 13.66 -3.93 1.14
C TYR A 161 14.83 -4.24 2.07
N ARG A 162 16.04 -3.79 1.72
CA ARG A 162 17.23 -3.95 2.58
C ARG A 162 17.10 -3.16 3.89
N GLU A 163 16.62 -1.92 3.85
CA GLU A 163 16.43 -1.12 5.06
C GLU A 163 15.34 -1.71 5.98
N LEU A 164 14.24 -2.20 5.43
CA LEU A 164 13.22 -2.94 6.20
C LEU A 164 13.81 -4.17 6.90
N GLY A 165 14.73 -4.88 6.24
CA GLY A 165 15.45 -6.01 6.81
C GLY A 165 16.39 -5.66 7.98
N ARG A 166 16.66 -4.38 8.23
CA ARG A 166 17.46 -3.89 9.38
C ARG A 166 16.61 -3.60 10.62
N LEU A 167 15.29 -3.71 10.54
CA LEU A 167 14.41 -3.58 11.70
C LEU A 167 14.59 -4.80 12.60
N SER A 168 15.23 -4.59 13.77
CA SER A 168 15.74 -5.68 14.61
C SER A 168 14.69 -6.62 15.21
N ARG A 169 13.43 -6.17 15.29
CA ARG A 169 12.33 -6.96 15.88
C ARG A 169 11.25 -7.34 14.87
N LEU A 170 11.44 -6.99 13.59
CA LEU A 170 10.42 -7.23 12.57
C LEU A 170 10.20 -8.73 12.39
N ARG A 171 8.95 -9.16 12.62
CA ARG A 171 8.52 -10.56 12.47
C ARG A 171 7.50 -10.73 11.36
N ARG A 172 6.60 -9.75 11.21
CA ARG A 172 5.53 -9.77 10.22
C ARG A 172 5.58 -8.48 9.40
N LEU A 173 5.54 -8.63 8.08
CA LEU A 173 5.57 -7.53 7.15
C LEU A 173 4.49 -7.75 6.08
N SER A 174 3.66 -6.74 5.84
CA SER A 174 2.71 -6.73 4.73
C SER A 174 3.01 -5.53 3.84
N LEU A 175 3.56 -5.78 2.65
CA LEU A 175 3.88 -4.74 1.68
C LEU A 175 2.72 -4.57 0.70
N ARG A 176 2.20 -3.36 0.63
CA ARG A 176 1.30 -2.94 -0.45
C ARG A 176 2.17 -2.48 -1.62
N LEU A 177 2.29 -3.34 -2.63
CA LEU A 177 3.16 -3.13 -3.79
C LEU A 177 2.43 -2.25 -4.81
N ARG A 178 2.66 -0.95 -4.70
CA ARG A 178 1.91 0.06 -5.43
C ARG A 178 2.45 0.26 -6.84
N TYR A 179 1.59 0.20 -7.84
CA TYR A 179 1.94 0.47 -9.24
C TYR A 179 0.94 1.45 -9.87
N SER A 180 1.36 2.14 -10.93
CA SER A 180 0.47 3.00 -11.72
C SER A 180 0.38 2.49 -13.14
N VAL A 181 -0.75 2.78 -13.78
CA VAL A 181 -0.90 2.65 -15.24
C VAL A 181 -0.38 3.91 -15.92
N LEU A 182 -0.72 5.09 -15.40
CA LEU A 182 -0.26 6.38 -15.95
C LEU A 182 0.64 7.16 -14.97
N PRO A 183 1.49 8.06 -15.47
CA PRO A 183 2.16 9.03 -14.61
C PRO A 183 1.12 9.89 -13.87
N ASN A 184 1.31 10.10 -12.56
CA ASN A 184 0.46 10.92 -11.70
C ASN A 184 -1.03 10.54 -11.74
N GLU A 185 -1.33 9.27 -12.02
CA GLU A 185 -2.70 8.75 -12.13
C GLU A 185 -3.52 8.93 -10.84
N ASP A 186 -2.84 8.92 -9.71
CA ASP A 186 -3.39 9.13 -8.37
C ASP A 186 -3.87 10.57 -8.12
N THR A 187 -3.41 11.52 -8.93
CA THR A 187 -3.82 12.93 -8.87
C THR A 187 -4.73 13.36 -10.03
N LEU A 188 -5.16 12.43 -10.89
CA LEU A 188 -6.07 12.76 -11.99
C LEU A 188 -7.46 13.11 -11.45
N ASP A 189 -7.84 14.37 -11.59
CA ASP A 189 -9.07 15.00 -11.10
C ASP A 189 -10.19 15.08 -12.17
N GLY A 190 -9.98 14.43 -13.31
CA GLY A 190 -10.94 14.40 -14.42
C GLY A 190 -10.75 15.50 -15.46
N SER A 191 -9.77 16.39 -15.30
CA SER A 191 -9.39 17.41 -16.30
C SER A 191 -8.25 16.97 -17.25
N GLY A 192 -7.75 15.74 -17.11
CA GLY A 192 -6.59 15.23 -17.83
C GLY A 192 -6.80 15.00 -19.34
N GLU A 193 -5.70 14.93 -20.08
CA GLU A 193 -5.66 14.71 -21.54
C GLU A 193 -6.17 13.33 -22.00
N PHE A 194 -6.32 12.37 -21.08
CA PHE A 194 -6.77 11.01 -21.38
C PHE A 194 -8.26 10.88 -21.06
N SER A 195 -9.07 10.38 -22.01
CA SER A 195 -10.45 10.06 -21.66
C SER A 195 -10.49 8.87 -20.68
N ASN A 196 -11.61 8.73 -19.96
CA ASN A 196 -11.77 7.71 -18.91
C ASN A 196 -11.72 6.26 -19.43
N THR A 197 -11.59 6.07 -20.75
CA THR A 197 -11.60 4.77 -21.42
C THR A 197 -10.20 4.14 -21.49
N PRO A 198 -10.00 2.91 -21.01
CA PRO A 198 -8.71 2.20 -21.05
C PRO A 198 -8.04 2.11 -22.43
N GLU A 199 -8.83 2.12 -23.50
CA GLU A 199 -8.36 1.91 -24.89
C GLU A 199 -7.51 3.09 -25.39
N GLU A 200 -7.64 4.27 -24.77
CA GLU A 200 -6.85 5.45 -25.08
C GLU A 200 -5.51 5.49 -24.33
N ILE A 201 -5.30 4.59 -23.36
CA ILE A 201 -4.05 4.51 -22.62
C ILE A 201 -2.95 4.08 -23.60
N PRO A 202 -1.87 4.88 -23.76
CA PRO A 202 -0.81 4.51 -24.66
C PRO A 202 -0.24 3.13 -24.33
N ARG A 203 -0.08 2.29 -25.35
CA ARG A 203 0.39 0.90 -25.24
C ARG A 203 1.63 0.74 -24.35
N ALA A 204 2.60 1.65 -24.45
CA ALA A 204 3.81 1.62 -23.62
C ALA A 204 3.52 1.72 -22.11
N TYR A 205 2.53 2.53 -21.72
CA TYR A 205 2.10 2.64 -20.32
C TYR A 205 1.35 1.39 -19.86
N LEU A 206 0.51 0.80 -20.71
CA LEU A 206 -0.13 -0.49 -20.42
C LEU A 206 0.90 -1.61 -20.19
N SER A 207 1.90 -1.72 -21.07
CA SER A 207 3.00 -2.69 -20.92
C SER A 207 3.77 -2.48 -19.62
N GLN A 208 4.09 -1.23 -19.28
CA GLN A 208 4.77 -0.91 -18.02
C GLN A 208 3.91 -1.24 -16.80
N ALA A 209 2.60 -0.99 -16.87
CA ALA A 209 1.65 -1.33 -15.81
C ALA A 209 1.60 -2.84 -15.57
N PHE A 210 1.49 -3.63 -16.65
CA PHE A 210 1.52 -5.09 -16.57
C PHE A 210 2.81 -5.59 -15.92
N ALA A 211 3.96 -5.06 -16.36
CA ALA A 211 5.26 -5.41 -15.80
C ALA A 211 5.39 -5.07 -14.31
N ASN A 212 4.91 -3.90 -13.87
CA ASN A 212 4.95 -3.47 -12.47
C ASN A 212 3.98 -4.23 -11.58
N ALA A 213 2.77 -4.54 -12.09
CA ALA A 213 1.74 -5.28 -11.39
C ALA A 213 2.09 -6.76 -11.21
N ALA A 214 2.87 -7.33 -12.13
CA ALA A 214 3.21 -8.75 -12.14
C ALA A 214 4.04 -9.18 -10.92
N VAL A 215 3.42 -10.01 -10.07
CA VAL A 215 4.08 -10.64 -8.92
C VAL A 215 3.83 -12.14 -8.97
N ASP A 216 4.90 -12.91 -9.12
CA ASP A 216 4.87 -14.37 -9.06
C ASP A 216 5.56 -14.89 -7.79
N ALA A 217 5.51 -16.22 -7.59
CA ALA A 217 6.16 -16.88 -6.45
C ALA A 217 7.67 -16.62 -6.38
N GLY A 218 8.34 -16.48 -7.53
CA GLY A 218 9.78 -16.25 -7.63
C GLY A 218 10.16 -14.86 -7.12
N LEU A 219 9.44 -13.82 -7.54
CA LEU A 219 9.63 -12.47 -7.00
C LEU A 219 9.25 -12.41 -5.52
N ALA A 220 8.15 -13.05 -5.12
CA ALA A 220 7.76 -13.10 -3.70
C ALA A 220 8.88 -13.69 -2.83
N ARG A 221 9.48 -14.79 -3.30
CA ARG A 221 10.65 -15.39 -2.65
C ARG A 221 11.85 -14.45 -2.64
N ALA A 222 12.17 -13.83 -3.76
CA ALA A 222 13.32 -12.93 -3.87
C ALA A 222 13.22 -11.73 -2.92
N ILE A 223 12.03 -11.13 -2.79
CA ILE A 223 11.78 -10.04 -1.83
C ILE A 223 11.94 -10.56 -0.39
N PHE A 224 11.35 -11.72 -0.06
CA PHE A 224 11.50 -12.33 1.27
C PHE A 224 12.97 -12.58 1.63
N ASP A 225 13.73 -13.16 0.71
CA ASP A 225 15.15 -13.48 0.90
C ASP A 225 15.97 -12.20 1.04
N LEU A 226 15.71 -11.16 0.23
CA LEU A 226 16.40 -9.89 0.31
C LEU A 226 16.22 -9.22 1.68
N ILE A 227 14.98 -9.15 2.17
CA ILE A 227 14.67 -8.60 3.49
C ILE A 227 15.31 -9.45 4.60
N SER A 228 15.18 -10.78 4.50
CA SER A 228 15.69 -11.72 5.51
C SER A 228 17.21 -11.82 5.57
N SER A 229 17.91 -11.55 4.46
CA SER A 229 19.38 -11.63 4.37
C SER A 229 20.09 -10.53 5.16
N THR A 230 19.37 -9.46 5.49
CA THR A 230 19.93 -8.31 6.20
C THR A 230 20.00 -8.60 7.71
N ARG A 231 21.03 -8.07 8.39
CA ARG A 231 21.28 -8.27 9.83
C ARG A 231 20.26 -7.54 10.72
N GLY A 232 19.00 -7.93 10.64
CA GLY A 232 17.91 -7.72 11.61
C GLY A 232 17.08 -9.01 11.79
N GLY A 233 17.61 -10.13 11.28
CA GLY A 233 16.94 -11.39 10.96
C GLY A 233 15.98 -11.94 12.02
N GLY A 234 14.71 -11.60 11.86
CA GLY A 234 13.59 -12.19 12.58
C GLY A 234 12.33 -12.36 11.73
N LEU A 235 12.38 -12.06 10.42
CA LEU A 235 11.18 -12.09 9.57
C LEU A 235 10.65 -13.53 9.46
N GLN A 236 9.43 -13.70 9.93
CA GLN A 236 8.69 -14.96 9.95
C GLN A 236 7.60 -14.99 8.87
N HIS A 237 7.02 -13.84 8.56
CA HIS A 237 5.89 -13.72 7.66
C HIS A 237 6.03 -12.48 6.77
N LEU A 238 5.90 -12.67 5.46
CA LEU A 238 5.77 -11.59 4.47
C LEU A 238 4.48 -11.77 3.68
N GLN A 239 3.69 -10.70 3.57
CA GLN A 239 2.61 -10.62 2.60
C GLN A 239 2.95 -9.58 1.55
N LEU A 240 2.72 -9.93 0.29
CA LEU A 240 2.81 -9.01 -0.84
C LEU A 240 1.42 -8.82 -1.42
N LEU A 241 0.97 -7.57 -1.46
CA LEU A 241 -0.36 -7.18 -1.86
C LEU A 241 -0.23 -6.12 -2.98
N PRO A 242 -0.18 -6.53 -4.25
CA PRO A 242 -0.17 -5.57 -5.35
C PRO A 242 -1.40 -4.67 -5.35
N GLU A 243 -1.18 -3.37 -5.53
CA GLU A 243 -2.23 -2.36 -5.46
C GLU A 243 -2.02 -1.29 -6.52
N ARG A 244 -3.05 -0.97 -7.30
CA ARG A 244 -2.98 0.12 -8.26
C ARG A 244 -3.16 1.46 -7.55
N LYS A 245 -2.26 2.42 -7.84
CA LYS A 245 -2.43 3.83 -7.51
C LYS A 245 -3.34 4.45 -8.56
N ALA A 246 -4.63 4.55 -8.25
CA ALA A 246 -5.64 5.06 -9.16
C ALA A 246 -6.44 6.18 -8.50
N GLY A 247 -6.45 7.35 -9.15
CA GLY A 247 -7.37 8.44 -8.86
C GLY A 247 -8.83 8.05 -9.06
N ARG A 248 -9.76 8.87 -8.55
CA ARG A 248 -11.21 8.72 -8.82
C ARG A 248 -11.51 8.72 -10.33
N TYR A 249 -10.75 9.48 -11.11
CA TYR A 249 -10.91 9.61 -12.55
C TYR A 249 -9.77 8.96 -13.33
N ALA A 250 -9.07 8.01 -12.71
CA ALA A 250 -8.05 7.25 -13.40
C ALA A 250 -8.67 6.41 -14.53
N PRO A 251 -8.05 6.36 -15.72
CA PRO A 251 -8.57 5.59 -16.85
C PRO A 251 -8.85 4.13 -16.50
N GLY A 252 -10.06 3.67 -16.79
CA GLY A 252 -10.45 2.28 -16.51
C GLY A 252 -10.64 1.92 -15.03
N VAL A 253 -10.66 2.88 -14.09
CA VAL A 253 -10.92 2.59 -12.67
C VAL A 253 -12.31 1.97 -12.44
N TYR A 254 -13.27 2.29 -13.30
CA TYR A 254 -14.62 1.74 -13.31
C TYR A 254 -14.84 0.63 -14.36
N ASP A 255 -13.84 0.35 -15.20
CA ASP A 255 -13.91 -0.68 -16.22
C ASP A 255 -13.59 -2.05 -15.61
N ARG A 256 -14.59 -2.91 -15.50
CA ARG A 256 -14.41 -4.25 -14.89
C ARG A 256 -13.48 -5.14 -15.68
N LEU A 257 -13.54 -5.11 -17.02
CA LEU A 257 -12.65 -5.92 -17.85
C LEU A 257 -11.20 -5.51 -17.58
N PHE A 258 -10.92 -4.20 -17.64
CA PHE A 258 -9.56 -3.70 -17.42
C PHE A 258 -9.03 -4.03 -16.01
N GLN A 259 -9.87 -3.86 -14.98
CA GLN A 259 -9.49 -4.24 -13.62
C GLN A 259 -9.21 -5.74 -13.46
N ASP A 260 -9.99 -6.59 -14.13
CA ASP A 260 -9.78 -8.04 -14.14
C ASP A 260 -8.48 -8.40 -14.87
N LEU A 261 -8.18 -7.76 -16.00
CA LEU A 261 -6.94 -7.99 -16.74
C LEU A 261 -5.70 -7.64 -15.90
N LEU A 262 -5.72 -6.51 -15.19
CA LEU A 262 -4.65 -6.13 -14.26
C LEU A 262 -4.54 -7.11 -13.08
N ARG A 263 -5.68 -7.57 -12.54
CA ARG A 263 -5.73 -8.51 -11.40
C ARG A 263 -5.07 -9.84 -11.72
N TRP A 264 -5.05 -10.26 -12.99
CA TRP A 264 -4.39 -11.49 -13.42
C TRP A 264 -2.89 -11.53 -13.07
N PHE A 265 -2.22 -10.39 -13.18
CA PHE A 265 -0.78 -10.23 -12.88
C PHE A 265 -0.53 -9.81 -11.43
N ALA A 266 -1.44 -9.02 -10.86
CA ALA A 266 -1.41 -8.47 -9.51
C ALA A 266 -1.70 -9.53 -8.42
N ARG A 267 -1.00 -10.67 -8.47
CA ARG A 267 -1.22 -11.79 -7.55
C ARG A 267 -0.63 -11.49 -6.18
N SER A 268 -1.43 -11.77 -5.16
CA SER A 268 -1.00 -11.61 -3.77
C SER A 268 -0.30 -12.87 -3.29
N TRP A 269 0.73 -12.72 -2.46
CA TRP A 269 1.54 -13.85 -1.98
C TRP A 269 1.80 -13.75 -0.48
N SER A 270 1.89 -14.90 0.17
CA SER A 270 2.38 -15.07 1.53
C SER A 270 3.66 -15.91 1.52
N CYS A 271 4.67 -15.48 2.26
CA CYS A 271 5.89 -16.23 2.52
C CYS A 271 6.02 -16.45 4.03
N GLU A 272 6.08 -17.72 4.45
CA GLU A 272 6.12 -18.10 5.86
C GLU A 272 7.36 -18.95 6.16
N ARG A 273 8.14 -18.53 7.15
CA ARG A 273 9.26 -19.31 7.68
C ARG A 273 8.72 -20.35 8.65
N ARG A 274 8.98 -21.64 8.38
CA ARG A 274 8.52 -22.71 9.26
C ARG A 274 9.31 -22.71 10.57
N SER A 275 8.60 -22.75 11.70
CA SER A 275 9.21 -22.71 13.05
C SER A 275 9.93 -24.00 13.46
N SER A 276 9.79 -25.09 12.69
CA SER A 276 10.33 -26.41 13.02
C SER A 276 10.86 -27.12 11.76
N GLY A 277 12.18 -27.08 11.54
CA GLY A 277 12.86 -27.78 10.44
C GLY A 277 14.07 -27.03 9.88
N PRO A 278 14.67 -27.52 8.78
CA PRO A 278 15.60 -26.73 7.97
C PRO A 278 14.92 -25.43 7.53
N ASP A 279 15.70 -24.41 7.18
CA ASP A 279 15.23 -23.05 6.86
C ASP A 279 14.39 -23.00 5.57
N VAL A 280 13.17 -23.53 5.66
CA VAL A 280 12.23 -23.68 4.56
C VAL A 280 11.19 -22.57 4.67
N VAL A 281 11.13 -21.77 3.62
CA VAL A 281 10.12 -20.75 3.42
C VAL A 281 9.01 -21.35 2.56
N GLU A 282 7.81 -21.42 3.12
CA GLU A 282 6.62 -21.81 2.38
C GLU A 282 6.03 -20.59 1.67
N ILE A 283 5.71 -20.74 0.38
CA ILE A 283 5.15 -19.66 -0.45
C ILE A 283 3.77 -20.08 -0.91
N ARG A 284 2.78 -19.22 -0.69
CA ARG A 284 1.38 -19.49 -1.06
C ARG A 284 0.76 -18.27 -1.72
N GLU A 285 0.04 -18.48 -2.83
CA GLU A 285 -0.78 -17.44 -3.43
C GLU A 285 -1.99 -17.16 -2.51
N LEU A 286 -2.26 -15.88 -2.27
CA LEU A 286 -3.44 -15.40 -1.53
C LEU A 286 -4.55 -15.06 -2.52
N HIS A 287 -5.81 -15.29 -2.12
CA HIS A 287 -7.00 -14.91 -2.90
C HIS A 287 -7.09 -15.53 -4.31
N SER A 288 -6.55 -16.74 -4.51
CA SER A 288 -6.48 -17.43 -5.81
C SER A 288 -7.81 -17.51 -6.59
N HIS A 289 -8.96 -17.48 -5.91
CA HIS A 289 -10.27 -17.47 -6.57
C HIS A 289 -10.48 -16.22 -7.46
N GLY A 290 -10.09 -15.03 -6.98
CA GLY A 290 -10.19 -13.80 -7.76
C GLY A 290 -9.23 -13.78 -8.96
N THR A 291 -8.10 -14.48 -8.85
CA THR A 291 -7.16 -14.68 -9.94
C THR A 291 -7.74 -15.60 -11.03
N VAL A 292 -8.47 -16.66 -10.65
CA VAL A 292 -9.10 -17.57 -11.62
C VAL A 292 -10.13 -16.85 -12.49
N GLU A 293 -10.98 -16.02 -11.89
CA GLU A 293 -11.94 -15.17 -12.61
C GLU A 293 -11.23 -14.21 -13.57
N ALA A 294 -10.18 -13.51 -13.11
CA ALA A 294 -9.36 -12.64 -13.96
C ALA A 294 -8.77 -13.38 -15.18
N GLY A 295 -8.35 -14.63 -15.00
CA GLY A 295 -7.83 -15.47 -16.09
C GLY A 295 -8.86 -15.79 -17.18
N THR A 296 -10.14 -15.84 -16.84
CA THR A 296 -11.21 -16.06 -17.83
C THR A 296 -11.34 -14.89 -18.80
N GLN A 297 -11.03 -13.66 -18.38
CA GLN A 297 -11.05 -12.50 -19.26
C GLN A 297 -9.90 -12.56 -20.27
N TRP A 298 -8.72 -12.99 -19.84
CA TRP A 298 -7.61 -13.24 -20.76
C TRP A 298 -7.89 -14.38 -21.74
N GLN A 299 -8.60 -15.44 -21.31
CA GLN A 299 -9.05 -16.49 -22.22
C GLN A 299 -10.05 -15.98 -23.26
N TYR A 300 -10.94 -15.06 -22.87
CA TYR A 300 -11.85 -14.38 -23.81
C TYR A 300 -11.05 -13.59 -24.86
N LEU A 301 -10.06 -12.79 -24.44
CA LEU A 301 -9.18 -12.05 -25.36
C LEU A 301 -8.31 -12.95 -26.24
N ALA A 302 -7.95 -14.14 -25.78
CA ALA A 302 -7.21 -15.09 -26.58
C ALA A 302 -8.08 -15.94 -27.52
N GLY A 303 -9.39 -15.91 -27.34
CA GLY A 303 -10.36 -16.62 -28.16
C GLY A 303 -10.49 -16.01 -29.56
N LYS A 304 -10.97 -16.81 -30.53
CA LYS A 304 -11.26 -16.33 -31.90
C LYS A 304 -12.60 -15.59 -32.03
N SER A 305 -13.20 -15.19 -30.92
CA SER A 305 -14.48 -14.47 -30.89
C SER A 305 -14.28 -13.03 -31.36
N ARG A 306 -15.37 -12.34 -31.73
CA ARG A 306 -15.30 -10.89 -31.96
C ARG A 306 -14.94 -10.21 -30.63
N HIS A 307 -13.74 -9.62 -30.58
CA HIS A 307 -13.37 -8.63 -29.58
C HIS A 307 -14.23 -7.38 -29.77
N TYR A 308 -14.46 -6.62 -28.71
CA TYR A 308 -14.92 -5.25 -28.90
C TYR A 308 -13.77 -4.43 -29.51
N ASP A 309 -14.09 -3.47 -30.38
CA ASP A 309 -13.09 -2.60 -31.01
C ASP A 309 -12.22 -1.94 -29.92
N GLY A 310 -10.90 -2.10 -29.98
CA GLY A 310 -9.93 -1.51 -29.05
C GLY A 310 -9.35 -2.48 -28.02
N GLU A 311 -9.94 -3.66 -27.79
CA GLU A 311 -9.43 -4.64 -26.81
C GLU A 311 -8.13 -5.33 -27.26
N GLU A 312 -7.81 -5.29 -28.56
CA GLU A 312 -6.56 -5.83 -29.12
C GLU A 312 -5.31 -5.22 -28.47
N ILE A 313 -5.41 -3.97 -27.98
CA ILE A 313 -4.31 -3.25 -27.35
C ILE A 313 -3.77 -3.98 -26.12
N TYR A 314 -4.62 -4.73 -25.39
CA TYR A 314 -4.18 -5.48 -24.21
C TYR A 314 -3.31 -6.68 -24.57
N GLY A 315 -3.68 -7.42 -25.62
CA GLY A 315 -2.88 -8.54 -26.13
C GLY A 315 -1.55 -8.06 -26.71
N GLU A 316 -1.60 -6.92 -27.40
CA GLU A 316 -0.42 -6.21 -27.91
C GLU A 316 0.52 -5.73 -26.81
N ALA A 317 -0.01 -5.08 -25.76
CA ALA A 317 0.75 -4.60 -24.61
C ALA A 317 1.34 -5.76 -23.80
N PHE A 318 0.60 -6.88 -23.68
CA PHE A 318 1.13 -8.12 -23.10
C PHE A 318 2.34 -8.62 -23.89
N GLY A 319 2.20 -8.69 -25.23
CA GLY A 319 3.25 -9.19 -26.13
C GLY A 319 4.55 -8.38 -26.08
N ASP A 320 4.48 -7.08 -25.74
CA ASP A 320 5.66 -6.24 -25.54
C ASP A 320 6.47 -6.60 -24.29
N VAL A 321 5.80 -7.13 -23.25
CA VAL A 321 6.43 -7.49 -21.99
C VAL A 321 6.85 -8.96 -22.00
N TRP A 322 5.96 -9.84 -22.47
CA TRP A 322 6.15 -11.28 -22.45
C TRP A 322 5.90 -11.89 -23.83
N PRO A 323 6.91 -12.57 -24.41
CA PRO A 323 6.73 -13.29 -25.66
C PRO A 323 5.63 -14.36 -25.54
N GLN A 324 4.67 -14.34 -26.47
CA GLN A 324 3.56 -15.28 -26.53
C GLN A 324 4.01 -16.62 -27.14
N THR A 325 4.63 -17.47 -26.33
CA THR A 325 5.31 -18.68 -26.82
C THR A 325 4.44 -19.94 -26.82
N THR A 326 3.37 -19.97 -26.03
CA THR A 326 2.50 -21.14 -25.89
C THR A 326 1.10 -20.89 -26.44
N PRO A 327 0.31 -21.96 -26.70
CA PRO A 327 -1.11 -21.82 -27.05
C PRO A 327 -1.95 -21.15 -25.94
N ARG A 328 -1.47 -21.16 -24.70
CA ARG A 328 -2.04 -20.43 -23.57
C ARG A 328 -1.15 -19.26 -23.20
N TRP A 329 -0.80 -18.45 -24.20
CA TRP A 329 0.16 -17.36 -24.04
C TRP A 329 -0.16 -16.40 -22.90
N TRP A 330 -1.44 -16.25 -22.51
CA TRP A 330 -1.84 -15.44 -21.36
C TRP A 330 -1.35 -15.99 -20.01
N GLU A 331 -0.87 -17.24 -19.96
CA GLU A 331 -0.18 -17.85 -18.82
C GLU A 331 1.35 -17.65 -18.88
N ASP A 332 1.91 -17.16 -20.00
CA ASP A 332 3.36 -17.03 -20.25
C ASP A 332 3.98 -15.76 -19.62
N TRP A 333 3.36 -15.20 -18.58
CA TRP A 333 3.91 -14.03 -17.89
C TRP A 333 4.79 -14.45 -16.71
N LYS A 334 5.78 -13.62 -16.40
CA LYS A 334 6.58 -13.70 -15.18
C LYS A 334 6.89 -12.31 -14.66
N SER A 335 7.04 -12.20 -13.35
CA SER A 335 7.48 -10.95 -12.74
C SER A 335 8.89 -10.56 -13.20
N ILE A 336 9.16 -9.25 -13.26
CA ILE A 336 10.53 -8.76 -13.49
C ILE A 336 11.35 -8.98 -12.21
N PRO A 337 12.52 -9.65 -12.30
CA PRO A 337 13.34 -9.96 -11.13
C PRO A 337 13.96 -8.71 -10.51
N LEU A 338 14.26 -8.78 -9.21
CA LEU A 338 15.01 -7.73 -8.50
C LEU A 338 16.40 -7.53 -9.12
N SER A 339 16.86 -6.28 -9.21
CA SER A 339 18.20 -5.94 -9.63
C SER A 339 19.22 -6.59 -8.69
N GLN A 340 20.16 -7.34 -9.26
CA GLN A 340 21.26 -7.94 -8.49
C GLN A 340 22.39 -6.94 -8.20
N ASP A 341 22.33 -5.73 -8.75
CA ASP A 341 23.40 -4.74 -8.70
C ASP A 341 22.92 -3.35 -8.21
N ASP A 342 23.74 -2.71 -7.37
CA ASP A 342 23.66 -1.30 -6.96
C ASP A 342 24.14 -0.33 -8.07
N SER A 343 24.25 -0.76 -9.33
CA SER A 343 25.01 -0.05 -10.37
C SER A 343 24.24 0.30 -11.66
N ARG A 344 22.90 0.34 -11.63
CA ARG A 344 22.11 0.93 -12.73
C ARG A 344 21.35 2.17 -12.30
N ALA A 345 22.10 3.18 -11.90
CA ALA A 345 21.68 4.56 -12.12
C ALA A 345 21.98 4.90 -13.59
N VAL A 346 21.01 4.68 -14.47
CA VAL A 346 20.98 5.40 -15.74
C VAL A 346 20.06 6.60 -15.51
N PRO A 347 20.57 7.84 -15.49
CA PRO A 347 19.71 9.01 -15.40
C PRO A 347 18.86 9.12 -16.68
N PRO A 348 17.61 9.59 -16.58
CA PRO A 348 16.82 9.90 -17.76
C PRO A 348 17.49 11.05 -18.52
N SER A 349 17.72 10.84 -19.82
CA SER A 349 18.09 11.86 -20.80
C SER A 349 16.86 12.57 -21.35
#